data_AF-A0A2W2DYL7-F1
#
_entry.id   AF-A0A2W2DYL7-F1
#
_cell.length_a   1.000
_cell.length_b   1.000
_cell.length_c   1.000
_cell.angle_alpha   90.00
_cell.angle_beta   90.00
_cell.angle_gamma   90.00
#
_symmetry.space_group_name_H-M   'P 1'
#
loop_
_entity.id
_entity.type
_entity.pdbx_description
1 polymer ?
#
loop_
_entity_poly.entity_id
_entity_poly.type
_entity_poly.pdbx_seq_one_letter_code
_entity_poly.pdbx_strand_id
1 'polypeptide(L)'
;MEVYGPGTIQEFLVIQEPEPKDAASGAGTGGMVSETTNAEMAWAEFRKESGLAEVEPLLIAWGVSAGADILCWDASGVDPDAWPVLVWNRDDTVWRRYECGMVEFLQRVLAAEFDECPLSGTNIWGVTSVKYLPFGEEMRLRKAGLDPWTGEPDPYAGMFPM
;
A
#
# COMPACT_ATOMS: atom_id res chain seq x y z
N MET A 1 3.10 -1.27 -23.92
CA MET A 1 2.50 -1.62 -22.63
C MET A 1 3.24 -0.77 -21.61
N GLU A 2 2.61 0.28 -21.11
CA GLU A 2 3.20 1.04 -20.00
C GLU A 2 3.18 0.13 -18.77
N VAL A 3 4.34 -0.11 -18.19
CA VAL A 3 4.47 -0.87 -16.94
C VAL A 3 4.09 0.10 -15.83
N TYR A 4 3.01 -0.18 -15.12
CA TYR A 4 2.62 0.61 -13.96
C TYR A 4 3.68 0.40 -12.87
N GLY A 5 4.52 1.42 -12.65
CA GLY A 5 5.51 1.48 -11.57
C GLY A 5 4.87 1.97 -10.25
N PRO A 6 5.64 2.49 -9.28
CA PRO A 6 5.08 3.05 -8.05
C PRO A 6 4.18 4.27 -8.30
N GLY A 7 3.26 4.53 -7.37
CA GLY A 7 2.27 5.59 -7.50
C GLY A 7 1.08 5.39 -6.59
N THR A 8 0.04 6.17 -6.80
CA THR A 8 -1.08 6.27 -5.86
C THR A 8 -2.40 5.97 -6.58
N ILE A 9 -3.28 5.24 -5.91
CA ILE A 9 -4.64 4.92 -6.34
C ILE A 9 -5.60 5.82 -5.55
N GLN A 10 -6.35 6.67 -6.24
CA GLN A 10 -7.43 7.51 -5.67
C GLN A 10 -7.04 8.32 -4.42
N GLU A 11 -5.83 8.91 -4.40
CA GLU A 11 -5.26 9.62 -3.24
C GLU A 11 -5.19 8.78 -1.95
N PHE A 12 -5.45 7.48 -2.06
CA PHE A 12 -5.75 6.64 -0.91
C PHE A 12 -4.75 5.54 -0.71
N LEU A 13 -4.43 4.76 -1.76
CA LEU A 13 -3.54 3.61 -1.63
C LEU A 13 -2.25 3.85 -2.43
N VAL A 14 -1.13 3.94 -1.74
CA VAL A 14 0.20 4.03 -2.34
C VAL A 14 0.71 2.64 -2.68
N ILE A 15 1.15 2.45 -3.91
CA ILE A 15 1.95 1.31 -4.38
C ILE A 15 3.42 1.72 -4.29
N GLN A 16 4.16 1.03 -3.44
CA GLN A 16 5.53 1.38 -3.08
C GLN A 16 6.53 1.04 -4.19
N GLU A 17 7.64 1.76 -4.21
CA GLU A 17 8.75 1.50 -5.13
C GLU A 17 9.46 0.19 -4.76
N PRO A 18 9.62 -0.75 -5.72
CA PRO A 18 10.43 -1.94 -5.50
C PRO A 18 11.91 -1.56 -5.32
N GLU A 19 12.42 -1.81 -4.12
CA GLU A 19 13.80 -1.52 -3.76
C GLU A 19 14.63 -2.80 -3.67
N PRO A 20 15.90 -2.80 -4.12
CA PRO A 20 16.83 -3.86 -3.78
C PRO A 20 16.99 -3.93 -2.25
N LYS A 21 16.98 -5.14 -1.69
CA LYS A 21 17.11 -5.38 -0.24
C LYS A 21 18.35 -4.74 0.41
N ASP A 22 19.41 -4.55 -0.38
CA ASP A 22 20.69 -4.00 0.07
C ASP A 22 20.93 -2.54 -0.36
N ALA A 23 19.95 -1.90 -1.00
CA ALA A 23 20.04 -0.48 -1.31
C ALA A 23 20.01 0.28 0.02
N ALA A 24 21.12 0.93 0.38
CA ALA A 24 21.13 1.89 1.47
C ALA A 24 20.02 2.90 1.19
N SER A 25 18.96 2.84 2.02
CA SER A 25 17.71 3.60 1.92
C SER A 25 18.03 5.04 1.48
N GLY A 26 17.83 5.29 0.20
CA GLY A 26 18.33 6.46 -0.49
C GLY A 26 17.41 7.63 -0.26
N ALA A 27 17.48 8.24 0.93
CA ALA A 27 16.96 9.58 1.26
C ALA A 27 15.49 9.90 0.86
N GLY A 28 14.67 8.91 0.54
CA GLY A 28 13.23 9.03 0.38
C GLY A 28 12.52 8.55 1.64
N THR A 29 11.64 9.35 2.20
CA THR A 29 10.64 8.90 3.16
C THR A 29 9.60 8.05 2.41
N GLY A 30 9.89 6.76 2.21
CA GLY A 30 9.00 5.82 1.53
C GLY A 30 9.75 4.62 0.93
N GLY A 31 9.00 3.70 0.30
CA GLY A 31 9.56 2.52 -0.36
C GLY A 31 9.31 1.21 0.39
N MET A 32 9.43 0.10 -0.34
CA MET A 32 9.09 -1.23 0.18
C MET A 32 9.98 -1.65 1.36
N VAL A 33 11.26 -1.25 1.40
CA VAL A 33 12.17 -1.66 2.50
C VAL A 33 11.72 -1.04 3.83
N SER A 34 11.49 0.27 3.84
CA SER A 34 11.04 0.98 5.04
C SER A 34 9.69 0.46 5.52
N GLU A 35 8.73 0.29 4.61
CA GLU A 35 7.41 -0.21 4.99
C GLU A 35 7.42 -1.67 5.43
N THR A 36 8.37 -2.47 4.94
CA THR A 36 8.56 -3.84 5.42
C THR A 36 9.02 -3.83 6.88
N THR A 37 9.94 -2.94 7.26
CA THR A 37 10.33 -2.77 8.66
C THR A 37 9.15 -2.34 9.54
N ASN A 38 8.30 -1.42 9.05
CA ASN A 38 7.07 -1.03 9.75
C ASN A 38 6.11 -2.22 9.92
N ALA A 39 5.94 -3.02 8.87
CA ALA A 39 5.10 -4.22 8.88
C ALA A 39 5.59 -5.25 9.90
N GLU A 40 6.90 -5.52 9.96
CA GLU A 40 7.51 -6.44 10.92
C GLU A 40 7.29 -5.99 12.37
N MET A 41 7.46 -4.69 12.65
CA MET A 41 7.16 -4.12 13.97
C MET A 41 5.67 -4.26 14.32
N ALA A 42 4.78 -3.91 13.39
CA ALA A 42 3.34 -4.03 13.58
C ALA A 42 2.90 -5.50 13.73
N TRP A 43 3.53 -6.43 13.03
CA TRP A 43 3.31 -7.86 13.18
C TRP A 43 3.72 -8.33 14.58
N ALA A 44 4.83 -7.87 15.13
CA ALA A 44 5.23 -8.26 16.48
C ALA A 44 4.25 -7.76 17.56
N GLU A 45 3.68 -6.57 17.39
CA GLU A 45 2.90 -5.89 18.43
C GLU A 45 1.40 -6.23 18.41
N PHE A 46 0.77 -6.27 17.22
CA PHE A 46 -0.68 -6.23 17.11
C PHE A 46 -1.34 -7.60 17.02
N ARG A 47 -2.67 -7.60 17.20
CA ARG A 47 -3.50 -8.80 17.13
C ARG A 47 -3.49 -9.36 15.70
N LYS A 48 -3.58 -10.68 15.59
CA LYS A 48 -3.85 -11.37 14.32
C LYS A 48 -5.18 -12.09 14.40
N GLU A 49 -5.83 -12.31 13.26
CA GLU A 49 -7.00 -13.16 13.18
C GLU A 49 -6.69 -14.60 13.63
N SER A 50 -7.76 -15.35 13.92
CA SER A 50 -7.63 -16.73 14.37
C SER A 50 -6.96 -17.59 13.30
N GLY A 51 -5.93 -18.35 13.67
CA GLY A 51 -5.12 -19.15 12.75
C GLY A 51 -3.79 -18.52 12.34
N LEU A 52 -3.57 -17.23 12.61
CA LEU A 52 -2.32 -16.53 12.31
C LEU A 52 -1.37 -16.37 13.51
N ALA A 53 -1.81 -16.72 14.72
CA ALA A 53 -1.03 -16.48 15.94
C ALA A 53 0.31 -17.24 16.00
N GLU A 54 0.38 -18.41 15.36
CA GLU A 54 1.58 -19.27 15.32
C GLU A 54 2.34 -19.14 13.99
N VAL A 55 1.92 -18.23 13.10
CA VAL A 55 2.55 -18.03 11.80
C VAL A 55 3.71 -17.05 11.94
N GLU A 56 4.85 -17.39 11.34
CA GLU A 56 6.02 -16.52 11.19
C GLU A 56 6.19 -16.18 9.70
N PRO A 57 5.43 -15.18 9.18
CA PRO A 57 5.48 -14.85 7.77
C PRO A 57 6.78 -14.14 7.41
N LEU A 58 7.21 -14.28 6.15
CA LEU A 58 8.25 -13.41 5.61
C LEU A 58 7.56 -12.20 4.96
N LEU A 59 7.51 -11.07 5.67
CA LEU A 59 6.76 -9.90 5.19
C LEU A 59 7.54 -9.15 4.11
N ILE A 60 6.82 -8.75 3.07
CA ILE A 60 7.28 -7.76 2.08
C ILE A 60 6.13 -6.76 1.89
N ALA A 61 6.27 -5.56 2.44
CA ALA A 61 5.27 -4.50 2.30
C ALA A 61 5.34 -3.88 0.90
N TRP A 62 4.20 -3.82 0.23
CA TRP A 62 4.07 -3.30 -1.13
C TRP A 62 3.10 -2.12 -1.22
N GLY A 63 2.27 -1.89 -0.20
CA GLY A 63 1.32 -0.80 -0.21
C GLY A 63 0.97 -0.27 1.17
N VAL A 64 0.61 1.02 1.21
CA VAL A 64 0.15 1.72 2.42
C VAL A 64 -1.06 2.57 2.08
N SER A 65 -2.10 2.54 2.91
CA SER A 65 -3.28 3.39 2.73
C SER A 65 -3.13 4.73 3.45
N ALA A 66 -3.93 5.73 3.07
CA ALA A 66 -4.07 7.00 3.78
C ALA A 66 -4.64 6.81 5.20
N GLY A 67 -5.30 5.67 5.46
CA GLY A 67 -5.70 5.21 6.79
C GLY A 67 -4.57 4.57 7.60
N ALA A 68 -3.34 4.56 7.08
CA ALA A 68 -2.16 3.90 7.66
C ALA A 68 -2.30 2.36 7.77
N ASP A 69 -3.10 1.74 6.89
CA ASP A 69 -3.06 0.29 6.70
C ASP A 69 -1.74 -0.10 6.03
N ILE A 70 -1.23 -1.27 6.37
CA ILE A 70 -0.04 -1.83 5.73
C ILE A 70 -0.44 -3.10 4.98
N LEU A 71 -0.08 -3.17 3.70
CA LEU A 71 -0.36 -4.30 2.82
C LEU A 71 0.95 -5.00 2.46
N CYS A 72 1.01 -6.30 2.73
CA CYS A 72 2.19 -7.12 2.55
C CYS A 72 1.89 -8.37 1.72
N TRP A 73 2.93 -8.95 1.13
CA TRP A 73 2.96 -10.36 0.80
C TRP A 73 3.50 -11.15 2.00
N ASP A 74 2.98 -12.37 2.20
CA ASP A 74 3.70 -13.42 2.94
C ASP A 74 4.57 -14.22 1.98
N ALA A 75 5.85 -13.86 1.93
CA ALA A 75 6.84 -14.44 1.05
C ALA A 75 7.49 -15.73 1.61
N SER A 76 6.87 -16.38 2.59
CA SER A 76 7.38 -17.64 3.18
C SER A 76 7.35 -18.81 2.19
N GLY A 77 6.47 -18.75 1.18
CA GLY A 77 6.37 -19.74 0.11
C GLY A 77 7.46 -19.61 -0.95
N VAL A 78 7.78 -20.71 -1.64
CA VAL A 78 8.80 -20.72 -2.71
C VAL A 78 8.33 -20.13 -4.04
N ASP A 79 7.03 -20.04 -4.25
CA ASP A 79 6.41 -19.54 -5.49
C ASP A 79 5.86 -18.12 -5.27
N PRO A 80 6.50 -17.08 -5.84
CA PRO A 80 6.06 -15.70 -5.70
C PRO A 80 4.66 -15.42 -6.23
N ASP A 81 4.21 -16.16 -7.25
CA ASP A 81 2.87 -15.99 -7.82
C ASP A 81 1.77 -16.52 -6.89
N ALA A 82 2.16 -17.31 -5.88
CA ALA A 82 1.26 -17.87 -4.88
C ALA A 82 1.35 -17.16 -3.52
N TRP A 83 2.15 -16.09 -3.39
CA TRP A 83 2.25 -15.36 -2.12
C TRP A 83 0.92 -14.66 -1.79
N PRO A 84 0.30 -14.98 -0.65
CA PRO A 84 -0.96 -14.37 -0.24
C PRO A 84 -0.72 -12.95 0.27
N VAL A 85 -1.79 -12.16 0.27
CA VAL A 85 -1.78 -10.82 0.85
C VAL A 85 -2.06 -10.90 2.35
N LEU A 86 -1.25 -10.21 3.14
CA LEU A 86 -1.51 -9.89 4.54
C LEU A 86 -1.83 -8.40 4.65
N VAL A 87 -2.87 -8.05 5.41
CA VAL A 87 -3.23 -6.66 5.67
C VAL A 87 -3.26 -6.43 7.16
N TRP A 88 -2.54 -5.41 7.61
CA TRP A 88 -2.78 -4.80 8.90
C TRP A 88 -3.76 -3.66 8.74
N ASN A 89 -4.97 -3.86 9.27
CA ASN A 89 -5.98 -2.81 9.28
C ASN A 89 -5.77 -1.91 10.51
N ARG A 90 -5.59 -0.61 10.27
CA ARG A 90 -5.29 0.34 11.35
C ARG A 90 -6.48 0.60 12.27
N ASP A 91 -7.69 0.67 11.72
CA ASP A 91 -8.92 1.00 12.45
C ASP A 91 -9.27 -0.05 13.51
N ASP A 92 -9.21 -1.34 13.15
CA ASP A 92 -9.51 -2.42 14.09
C ASP A 92 -8.26 -3.06 14.73
N THR A 93 -7.07 -2.68 14.27
CA THR A 93 -5.76 -3.13 14.76
C THR A 93 -5.56 -4.65 14.64
N VAL A 94 -6.15 -5.29 13.63
CA VAL A 94 -6.05 -6.73 13.38
C VAL A 94 -5.37 -7.03 12.05
N TRP A 95 -4.44 -7.97 12.07
CA TRP A 95 -3.89 -8.60 10.87
C TRP A 95 -4.83 -9.67 10.31
N ARG A 96 -5.08 -9.61 9.00
CA ARG A 96 -5.85 -10.60 8.25
C ARG A 96 -5.08 -11.10 7.03
N ARG A 97 -5.36 -12.35 6.63
CA ARG A 97 -4.78 -13.00 5.46
C ARG A 97 -5.84 -13.18 4.37
N TYR A 98 -5.45 -12.90 3.15
CA TYR A 98 -6.25 -13.08 1.95
C TYR A 98 -5.52 -14.02 1.01
N GLU A 99 -6.13 -15.18 0.73
CA GLU A 99 -5.57 -16.24 -0.14
C GLU A 99 -5.64 -15.85 -1.63
N CYS A 100 -5.00 -14.74 -1.97
CA CYS A 100 -4.89 -14.19 -3.31
C CYS A 100 -3.65 -13.29 -3.40
N GLY A 101 -3.11 -13.11 -4.60
CA GLY A 101 -2.01 -12.18 -4.85
C GLY A 101 -2.48 -10.71 -4.89
N MET A 102 -1.53 -9.78 -4.93
CA MET A 102 -1.77 -8.33 -4.92
C MET A 102 -2.81 -7.88 -5.96
N VAL A 103 -2.67 -8.33 -7.22
CA VAL A 103 -3.55 -7.88 -8.31
C VAL A 103 -4.98 -8.34 -8.12
N GLU A 104 -5.19 -9.58 -7.69
CA GLU A 104 -6.52 -10.11 -7.40
C GLU A 104 -7.11 -9.41 -6.16
N PHE A 105 -6.32 -9.22 -5.11
CA PHE A 105 -6.74 -8.47 -3.93
C PHE A 105 -7.24 -7.07 -4.30
N LEU A 106 -6.47 -6.31 -5.10
CA LEU A 106 -6.88 -4.98 -5.57
C LEU A 106 -8.16 -5.03 -6.39
N GLN A 107 -8.30 -5.96 -7.33
CA GLN A 107 -9.53 -6.11 -8.12
C GLN A 107 -10.75 -6.35 -7.22
N ARG A 108 -10.62 -7.25 -6.24
CA ARG A 108 -11.70 -7.58 -5.30
C ARG A 108 -12.05 -6.42 -4.37
N VAL A 109 -11.07 -5.62 -3.93
CA VAL A 109 -11.33 -4.38 -3.17
C VAL A 109 -12.12 -3.38 -4.02
N LEU A 110 -11.65 -3.13 -5.25
CA LEU A 110 -12.29 -2.17 -6.15
C LEU A 110 -13.73 -2.59 -6.50
N ALA A 111 -13.97 -3.89 -6.65
CA ALA A 111 -15.29 -4.45 -6.95
C ALA A 111 -16.16 -4.73 -5.71
N ALA A 112 -15.65 -4.51 -4.49
CA ALA A 112 -16.32 -4.85 -3.23
C ALA A 112 -16.71 -6.34 -3.11
N GLU A 113 -15.78 -7.25 -3.44
CA GLU A 113 -15.97 -8.71 -3.46
C GLU A 113 -15.46 -9.43 -2.20
N PHE A 114 -15.14 -8.70 -1.14
CA PHE A 114 -14.95 -9.25 0.20
C PHE A 114 -16.20 -8.99 1.06
N ASP A 115 -16.40 -9.79 2.10
CA ASP A 115 -17.55 -9.64 3.01
C ASP A 115 -17.55 -8.29 3.74
N GLU A 116 -16.36 -7.77 4.04
CA GLU A 116 -16.11 -6.44 4.62
C GLU A 116 -14.95 -5.74 3.90
N CYS A 117 -14.88 -4.41 3.97
CA CYS A 117 -13.76 -3.65 3.41
C CYS A 117 -12.48 -4.01 4.19
N PRO A 118 -11.41 -4.46 3.53
CA PRO A 118 -10.20 -4.89 4.23
C PRO A 118 -9.35 -3.72 4.73
N LEU A 119 -9.66 -2.48 4.33
CA LEU A 119 -8.86 -1.27 4.60
C LEU A 119 -9.60 -0.30 5.52
N SER A 120 -8.84 0.53 6.23
CA SER A 120 -9.32 1.67 7.02
C SER A 120 -9.78 2.77 6.07
N GLY A 121 -11.06 2.75 5.71
CA GLY A 121 -11.69 3.68 4.77
C GLY A 121 -12.30 2.99 3.55
N THR A 122 -13.09 3.74 2.78
CA THR A 122 -13.88 3.21 1.65
C THR A 122 -13.59 3.91 0.33
N ASN A 123 -12.53 4.71 0.25
CA ASN A 123 -12.22 5.57 -0.91
C ASN A 123 -12.03 4.77 -2.22
N ILE A 124 -11.64 3.50 -2.11
CA ILE A 124 -11.45 2.57 -3.24
C ILE A 124 -12.37 1.36 -3.17
N TRP A 125 -13.35 1.33 -2.26
CA TRP A 125 -14.23 0.17 -2.05
C TRP A 125 -15.47 0.26 -2.93
N GLY A 126 -15.69 -0.72 -3.81
CA GLY A 126 -16.90 -0.79 -4.65
C GLY A 126 -17.03 0.36 -5.65
N VAL A 127 -15.90 0.84 -6.18
CA VAL A 127 -15.83 1.98 -7.09
C VAL A 127 -15.93 1.56 -8.55
N THR A 128 -16.60 2.37 -9.37
CA THR A 128 -16.81 2.08 -10.80
C THR A 128 -15.71 2.62 -11.71
N SER A 129 -14.91 3.56 -11.20
CA SER A 129 -13.72 4.10 -11.88
C SER A 129 -12.67 4.51 -10.85
N VAL A 130 -11.42 4.41 -11.26
CA VAL A 130 -10.24 4.59 -10.39
C VAL A 130 -9.21 5.42 -11.13
N LYS A 131 -8.75 6.52 -10.53
CA LYS A 131 -7.58 7.24 -11.00
C LYS A 131 -6.32 6.62 -10.39
N TYR A 132 -5.40 6.25 -11.26
CA TYR A 132 -4.03 5.93 -10.88
C TYR A 132 -3.11 7.08 -11.25
N LEU A 133 -2.25 7.49 -10.32
CA LEU A 133 -1.28 8.55 -10.55
C LEU A 133 0.14 8.02 -10.29
N PRO A 134 0.99 7.91 -11.33
CA PRO A 134 2.38 7.49 -11.15
C PRO A 134 3.14 8.45 -10.24
N PHE A 135 4.03 7.93 -9.39
CA PHE A 135 4.79 8.73 -8.42
C PHE A 135 5.57 9.89 -9.08
N GLY A 136 6.19 9.63 -10.22
CA GLY A 136 6.93 10.66 -10.96
C GLY A 136 6.04 11.82 -11.44
N GLU A 137 4.81 11.53 -11.84
CA GLU A 137 3.84 12.55 -12.27
C GLU A 137 3.27 13.31 -11.07
N GLU A 138 2.97 12.60 -9.98
CA GLU A 138 2.56 13.21 -8.72
C GLU A 138 3.62 14.21 -8.22
N MET A 139 4.88 13.82 -8.22
CA MET A 139 6.00 14.71 -7.86
C MET A 139 6.17 15.88 -8.82
N ARG A 140 5.94 15.68 -10.12
CA ARG A 140 6.00 16.75 -11.11
C ARG A 140 4.92 17.81 -10.85
N LEU A 141 3.69 17.38 -10.56
CA LEU A 141 2.55 18.28 -10.27
C LEU A 141 2.78 19.05 -8.98
N ARG A 142 3.19 18.40 -7.89
CA ARG A 142 3.52 19.07 -6.62
C ARG A 142 4.63 20.11 -6.80
N LYS A 143 5.70 19.78 -7.53
CA LYS A 143 6.80 20.72 -7.85
C LYS A 143 6.34 21.91 -8.68
N ALA A 144 5.28 21.77 -9.46
CA ALA A 144 4.66 22.85 -10.22
C ALA A 144 3.68 23.70 -9.38
N GLY A 145 3.48 23.37 -8.10
CA GLY A 145 2.50 24.02 -7.22
C GLY A 145 1.05 23.65 -7.56
N LEU A 146 0.83 22.48 -8.16
CA LEU A 146 -0.48 21.96 -8.51
C LEU A 146 -0.84 20.77 -7.64
N ASP A 147 -2.11 20.70 -7.27
CA ASP A 147 -2.72 19.53 -6.65
C ASP A 147 -2.70 18.37 -7.67
N PRO A 148 -2.09 17.22 -7.33
CA PRO A 148 -1.96 16.10 -8.27
C PRO A 148 -3.29 15.42 -8.65
N TRP A 149 -4.30 15.57 -7.82
CA TRP A 149 -5.60 14.92 -7.94
C TRP A 149 -6.61 15.78 -8.69
N THR A 150 -6.62 17.09 -8.43
CA THR A 150 -7.53 18.06 -9.06
C THR A 150 -6.91 18.81 -10.24
N GLY A 151 -5.59 19.00 -10.24
CA GLY A 151 -4.86 19.84 -11.19
C GLY A 151 -4.98 21.34 -10.92
N GLU A 152 -5.67 21.74 -9.84
CA GLU A 152 -5.81 23.12 -9.41
C GLU A 152 -4.55 23.58 -8.64
N PRO A 153 -4.34 24.91 -8.46
CA PRO A 153 -3.24 25.39 -7.62
C PRO A 153 -3.32 24.82 -6.20
N ASP A 154 -2.24 24.19 -5.74
CA ASP A 154 -2.13 23.67 -4.37
C ASP A 154 -1.95 24.84 -3.39
N PRO A 155 -2.89 25.09 -2.45
CA PRO A 155 -2.79 26.19 -1.50
C PRO A 155 -1.62 26.04 -0.52
N TYR A 156 -1.02 24.86 -0.41
CA TYR A 156 0.12 24.57 0.46
C TYR A 156 1.47 24.57 -0.28
N ALA A 157 1.48 24.86 -1.59
CA ALA A 157 2.69 24.89 -2.38
C ALA A 157 3.72 25.89 -1.82
N GLY A 158 4.94 25.39 -1.53
CA GLY A 158 6.05 26.21 -1.02
C GLY A 158 5.99 26.53 0.47
N MET A 159 5.01 26.00 1.22
CA MET A 159 4.91 26.20 2.67
C MET A 159 5.82 25.27 3.49
N PHE A 160 6.23 24.13 2.92
CA PHE A 160 7.13 23.16 3.55
C PHE A 160 8.29 22.80 2.62
N PRO A 161 9.52 22.65 3.13
CA PRO A 161 10.63 22.14 2.32
C PRO A 161 10.35 20.68 1.91
N MET A 162 10.48 20.41 0.60
CA MET A 162 10.50 19.04 0.03
C MET A 162 11.83 18.36 0.28
#